data_AF-A0A1F9RHK5-F1
#
_entry.id   AF-A0A1F9RHK5-F1
#
_cell.length_a   1.000
_cell.length_b   1.000
_cell.length_c   1.000
_cell.angle_alpha   90.00
_cell.angle_beta   90.00
_cell.angle_gamma   90.00
#
_symmetry.space_group_name_H-M   'P 1'
#
loop_
_entity.id
_entity.type
_entity.pdbx_description
1 polymer ?
#
loop_
_entity_poly.entity_id
_entity_poly.type
_entity_poly.pdbx_seq_one_letter_code
_entity_poly.pdbx_strand_id
1 'polypeptide(L)'
;MDQKTFEIYAPVRNTINKSLGVVVKVAGDNVTVQPPTGDRLTFRAQYLAPATEAEAASLQDLITRLKIDEENRNKAKVMKADPALIREEFEKFVKHIAVRYPKSAEIFREFWAELMQAAGDLPGQTWEMRPNTAKNPGPVLKIFNPATQKWVYCLSLLAGWGLRMEIKKEFLPPGAEPLFPIDHAMFGSGRAVELIYRDFTPENRKPYADCVRAIYARAAQDNAQGPVGP
;
A
#
# COMPACT_ATOMS: atom_id res chain seq x y z
N MET A 1 -26.58 24.64 -19.78
CA MET A 1 -27.33 23.90 -18.74
C MET A 1 -26.43 23.86 -17.51
N ASP A 2 -26.89 24.37 -16.37
CA ASP A 2 -26.08 24.46 -15.16
C ASP A 2 -25.68 23.05 -14.67
N GLN A 3 -24.37 22.81 -14.56
CA GLN A 3 -23.85 21.60 -13.95
C GLN A 3 -24.23 21.61 -12.47
N LYS A 4 -25.13 20.70 -12.07
CA LYS A 4 -25.41 20.44 -10.66
C LYS A 4 -24.18 19.81 -10.02
N THR A 5 -23.41 20.62 -9.30
CA THR A 5 -22.28 20.13 -8.50
C THR A 5 -22.83 19.52 -7.21
N PHE A 6 -22.57 18.22 -7.01
CA PHE A 6 -22.91 17.54 -5.76
C PHE A 6 -21.71 17.57 -4.80
N GLU A 7 -21.99 17.72 -3.50
CA GLU A 7 -20.96 17.64 -2.46
C GLU A 7 -20.81 16.22 -1.93
N ILE A 8 -19.62 15.87 -1.44
CA ILE A 8 -19.41 14.59 -0.75
C ILE A 8 -20.24 14.59 0.54
N TYR A 9 -20.91 13.47 0.78
CA TYR A 9 -21.91 13.25 1.82
C TYR A 9 -23.26 13.92 1.60
N ALA A 10 -23.49 14.56 0.45
CA ALA A 10 -24.82 15.03 0.10
C ALA A 10 -25.79 13.83 -0.07
N PRO A 11 -26.97 13.86 0.55
CA PRO A 11 -28.02 12.89 0.30
C PRO A 11 -28.66 13.14 -1.06
N VAL A 12 -28.73 12.11 -1.88
CA VAL A 12 -29.23 12.20 -3.26
C VAL A 12 -30.24 11.10 -3.54
N ARG A 13 -31.13 11.41 -4.48
CA ARG A 13 -32.09 10.48 -5.05
C ARG A 13 -31.83 10.32 -6.54
N ASN A 14 -31.82 9.07 -7.00
CA ASN A 14 -31.84 8.78 -8.43
C ASN A 14 -33.20 9.13 -9.03
N THR A 15 -33.19 9.95 -10.06
CA THR A 15 -34.40 10.48 -10.71
C THR A 15 -35.19 9.43 -11.50
N ILE A 16 -34.52 8.34 -11.93
CA ILE A 16 -35.08 7.25 -12.73
C ILE A 16 -35.78 6.23 -11.82
N ASN A 17 -35.02 5.56 -10.96
CA ASN A 17 -35.52 4.43 -10.15
C ASN A 17 -35.90 4.84 -8.71
N LYS A 18 -35.77 6.12 -8.36
CA LYS A 18 -36.07 6.69 -7.04
C LYS A 18 -35.22 6.14 -5.89
N SER A 19 -34.12 5.43 -6.16
CA SER A 19 -33.22 4.93 -5.12
C SER A 19 -32.52 6.07 -4.38
N LEU A 20 -32.40 5.95 -3.07
CA LEU A 20 -31.68 6.89 -2.21
C LEU A 20 -30.23 6.47 -1.99
N GLY A 21 -29.36 7.44 -1.75
CA GLY A 21 -28.01 7.18 -1.29
C GLY A 21 -27.23 8.45 -0.98
N VAL A 22 -25.99 8.26 -0.56
CA VAL A 22 -25.09 9.34 -0.12
C VAL A 22 -23.92 9.45 -1.07
N VAL A 23 -23.61 10.65 -1.54
CA VAL A 23 -22.47 10.88 -2.43
C VAL A 23 -21.17 10.58 -1.70
N VAL A 24 -20.30 9.76 -2.31
CA VAL A 24 -18.99 9.38 -1.74
C VAL A 24 -17.81 9.80 -2.62
N LYS A 25 -18.05 10.15 -3.89
CA LYS A 25 -17.03 10.65 -4.81
C LYS A 25 -17.68 11.42 -5.95
N VAL A 26 -17.05 12.51 -6.38
CA VAL A 26 -17.43 13.26 -7.58
C VAL A 26 -16.20 13.35 -8.50
N ALA A 27 -16.37 13.01 -9.77
CA ALA A 27 -15.32 13.03 -10.79
C ALA A 27 -15.91 13.54 -12.11
N GLY A 28 -15.87 14.86 -12.32
CA GLY A 28 -16.60 15.52 -13.40
C GLY A 28 -18.11 15.24 -13.28
N ASP A 29 -18.74 14.78 -14.36
CA ASP A 29 -20.17 14.45 -14.36
C ASP A 29 -20.48 13.08 -13.71
N ASN A 30 -19.48 12.30 -13.30
CA ASN A 30 -19.69 11.02 -12.66
C ASN A 30 -19.72 11.18 -11.14
N VAL A 31 -20.82 10.75 -10.52
CA VAL A 31 -21.07 10.82 -9.09
C VAL A 31 -21.23 9.41 -8.56
N THR A 32 -20.32 9.00 -7.67
CA THR A 32 -20.42 7.73 -6.95
C THR A 32 -21.26 7.91 -5.70
N VAL A 33 -22.28 7.08 -5.54
CA VAL A 33 -23.26 7.12 -4.47
C VAL A 33 -23.23 5.77 -3.72
N GLN A 34 -23.26 5.83 -2.40
CA GLN A 34 -23.42 4.68 -1.53
C GLN A 34 -24.90 4.58 -1.11
N PRO A 35 -25.65 3.55 -1.55
CA PRO A 35 -26.99 3.29 -1.03
C PRO A 35 -26.94 2.73 0.40
N PRO A 36 -28.05 2.77 1.15
CA PRO A 36 -28.17 2.10 2.45
C PRO A 36 -27.94 0.59 2.35
N THR A 37 -28.37 -0.02 1.25
CA THR A 37 -28.26 -1.45 0.97
C THR A 37 -27.35 -1.68 -0.24
N GLY A 38 -26.19 -2.30 -0.01
CA GLY A 38 -25.32 -2.78 -1.08
C GLY A 38 -24.10 -1.92 -1.38
N ASP A 39 -23.55 -2.11 -2.59
CA ASP A 39 -22.27 -1.56 -3.00
C ASP A 39 -22.37 -0.15 -3.60
N ARG A 40 -21.23 0.52 -3.73
CA ARG A 40 -21.12 1.84 -4.36
C ARG A 40 -21.49 1.76 -5.84
N LEU A 41 -22.37 2.66 -6.27
CA LEU A 41 -22.80 2.78 -7.66
C LEU A 41 -22.39 4.14 -8.22
N THR A 42 -22.06 4.22 -9.50
CA THR A 42 -21.71 5.50 -10.15
C THR A 42 -22.79 5.89 -11.15
N PHE A 43 -23.29 7.11 -11.03
CA PHE A 43 -24.31 7.70 -11.89
C PHE A 43 -23.78 8.97 -12.55
N ARG A 44 -24.36 9.35 -13.70
CA ARG A 44 -24.19 10.71 -14.22
C ARG A 44 -24.97 11.69 -13.36
N ALA A 45 -24.41 12.86 -13.09
CA ALA A 45 -25.00 13.91 -12.26
C ALA A 45 -26.43 14.29 -12.70
N GLN A 46 -26.71 14.27 -14.00
CA GLN A 46 -28.05 14.56 -14.55
C GLN A 46 -29.15 13.60 -14.07
N TYR A 47 -28.77 12.38 -13.64
CA TYR A 47 -29.72 11.39 -13.12
C TYR A 47 -29.90 11.47 -11.61
N LEU A 48 -29.23 12.41 -10.94
CA LEU A 48 -29.34 12.62 -9.51
C LEU A 48 -30.06 13.94 -9.22
N ALA A 49 -30.79 13.93 -8.12
CA ALA A 49 -31.35 15.14 -7.53
C ALA A 49 -31.05 15.13 -6.02
N PRO A 50 -30.97 16.30 -5.37
CA PRO A 50 -30.96 16.36 -3.91
C PRO A 50 -32.15 15.58 -3.33
N ALA A 51 -31.90 14.82 -2.26
CA ALA A 51 -32.97 14.17 -1.52
C ALA A 51 -33.86 15.23 -0.83
N THR A 52 -35.15 14.94 -0.68
CA THR A 52 -36.04 15.76 0.16
C THR A 52 -35.63 15.66 1.63
N GLU A 53 -36.12 16.56 2.49
CA GLU A 53 -35.78 16.55 3.93
C GLU A 53 -36.10 15.20 4.60
N ALA A 54 -37.24 14.60 4.26
CA ALA A 54 -37.63 13.30 4.79
C ALA A 54 -36.72 12.16 4.30
N GLU A 55 -36.36 12.17 3.02
CA GLU A 55 -35.43 11.20 2.44
C GLU A 55 -34.01 11.38 3.03
N ALA A 56 -33.57 12.62 3.21
CA ALA A 56 -32.28 12.95 3.82
C ALA A 56 -32.21 12.47 5.28
N ALA A 57 -33.28 12.63 6.06
CA ALA A 57 -33.36 12.12 7.42
C ALA A 57 -33.16 10.60 7.47
N SER A 58 -33.72 9.84 6.53
CA SER A 58 -33.53 8.38 6.45
C SER A 58 -32.09 7.94 6.13
N LEU A 59 -31.26 8.86 5.61
CA LEU A 59 -29.86 8.61 5.26
C LEU A 59 -28.86 9.08 6.34
N GLN A 60 -29.34 9.68 7.43
CA GLN A 60 -28.48 10.33 8.43
C GLN A 60 -27.50 9.36 9.08
N ASP A 61 -27.93 8.14 9.40
CA ASP A 61 -27.06 7.11 9.99
C ASP A 61 -25.95 6.71 9.01
N LEU A 62 -26.28 6.58 7.72
CA LEU A 62 -25.32 6.26 6.67
C LEU A 62 -24.30 7.40 6.49
N ILE A 63 -24.76 8.65 6.47
CA ILE A 63 -23.89 9.84 6.40
C ILE A 63 -22.93 9.85 7.59
N THR A 64 -23.45 9.62 8.80
CA THR A 64 -22.67 9.61 10.04
C THR A 64 -21.60 8.52 10.01
N ARG A 65 -21.98 7.29 9.64
CA ARG A 65 -21.03 6.18 9.47
C ARG A 65 -19.95 6.50 8.45
N LEU A 66 -20.32 7.02 7.29
CA LEU A 66 -19.36 7.35 6.22
C LEU A 66 -18.38 8.45 6.63
N LYS A 67 -18.83 9.45 7.38
CA LYS A 67 -17.95 10.49 7.96
C LYS A 67 -16.98 9.89 8.97
N ILE A 68 -17.45 9.04 9.88
CA ILE A 68 -16.61 8.34 10.86
C ILE A 68 -15.58 7.44 10.15
N ASP A 69 -15.98 6.69 9.12
CA ASP A 69 -15.08 5.83 8.36
C ASP A 69 -13.99 6.63 7.64
N GLU A 70 -14.32 7.80 7.08
CA GLU A 70 -13.34 8.67 6.44
C GLU A 70 -12.43 9.35 7.47
N GLU A 71 -12.95 9.77 8.62
CA GLU A 71 -12.12 10.26 9.73
C GLU A 71 -11.16 9.18 10.24
N ASN A 72 -11.63 7.95 10.41
CA ASN A 72 -10.80 6.81 10.83
C ASN A 72 -9.74 6.48 9.78
N ARG A 73 -10.10 6.51 8.50
CA ARG A 73 -9.17 6.33 7.39
C ARG A 73 -8.13 7.45 7.35
N ASN A 74 -8.52 8.68 7.61
CA ASN A 74 -7.61 9.82 7.63
C ASN A 74 -6.72 9.82 8.88
N LYS A 75 -7.23 9.41 10.05
CA LYS A 75 -6.41 9.11 11.24
C LYS A 75 -5.38 8.02 10.95
N ALA A 76 -5.77 6.95 10.26
CA ALA A 76 -4.85 5.88 9.83
C ALA A 76 -3.80 6.35 8.81
N LYS A 77 -4.13 7.33 7.95
CA LYS A 77 -3.16 7.96 7.03
C LYS A 77 -2.19 8.93 7.74
N VAL A 78 -2.63 9.58 8.83
CA VAL A 78 -1.86 10.60 9.57
C VAL A 78 -1.00 9.98 10.68
N MET A 79 -1.39 8.83 11.23
CA MET A 79 -0.49 8.02 12.05
C MET A 79 0.65 7.51 11.17
N LYS A 80 1.74 8.28 11.06
CA LYS A 80 3.08 7.70 10.93
C LYS A 80 3.17 6.68 12.06
N ALA A 81 3.03 5.39 11.74
CA ALA A 81 3.12 4.34 12.72
C ALA A 81 4.40 4.56 13.53
N ASP A 82 4.26 4.61 14.85
CA ASP A 82 5.38 4.86 15.76
C ASP A 82 6.54 3.92 15.38
N PRO A 83 7.73 4.46 15.04
CA PRO A 83 8.86 3.64 14.66
C PRO A 83 9.19 2.54 15.68
N ALA A 84 8.94 2.79 16.97
CA ALA A 84 9.15 1.80 18.02
C ALA A 84 8.15 0.63 17.89
N LEU A 85 6.87 0.91 17.65
CA LEU A 85 5.85 -0.12 17.43
C LEU A 85 6.12 -0.95 16.17
N ILE A 86 6.59 -0.31 15.08
CA ILE A 86 6.95 -1.04 13.86
C ILE A 86 8.09 -2.03 14.13
N ARG A 87 9.10 -1.61 14.89
CA ARG A 87 10.20 -2.49 15.31
C ARG A 87 9.69 -3.62 16.21
N GLU A 88 8.79 -3.33 17.14
CA GLU A 88 8.20 -4.35 18.00
C GLU A 88 7.44 -5.42 17.18
N GLU A 89 6.64 -5.00 16.20
CA GLU A 89 5.93 -5.92 15.30
C GLU A 89 6.90 -6.72 14.42
N PHE A 90 7.99 -6.11 13.95
CA PHE A 90 9.06 -6.83 13.27
C PHE A 90 9.69 -7.90 14.16
N GLU A 91 9.99 -7.58 15.42
CA GLU A 91 10.56 -8.56 16.36
C GLU A 91 9.58 -9.71 16.67
N LYS A 92 8.28 -9.42 16.78
CA LYS A 92 7.24 -10.46 16.90
C LYS A 92 7.22 -11.37 15.66
N PHE A 93 7.33 -10.78 14.46
CA PHE A 93 7.39 -11.51 13.21
C PHE A 93 8.62 -12.44 13.15
N VAL A 94 9.81 -11.95 13.49
CA VAL A 94 11.04 -12.77 13.54
C VAL A 94 10.93 -13.87 14.59
N LYS A 95 10.40 -13.56 15.78
CA LYS A 95 10.14 -14.57 16.82
C LYS A 95 9.20 -15.66 16.33
N HIS A 96 8.15 -15.33 15.56
CA HIS A 96 7.23 -16.32 15.00
C HIS A 96 7.94 -17.29 14.05
N ILE A 97 8.85 -16.80 13.20
CA ILE A 97 9.70 -17.67 12.36
C ILE A 97 10.57 -18.56 13.24
N ALA A 98 11.19 -17.98 14.28
CA ALA A 98 12.13 -18.67 15.15
C ALA A 98 11.51 -19.85 15.92
N VAL A 99 10.20 -19.81 16.21
CA VAL A 99 9.48 -20.93 16.87
C VAL A 99 9.63 -22.23 16.08
N ARG A 100 9.60 -22.16 14.74
CA ARG A 100 9.66 -23.34 13.87
C ARG A 100 11.02 -23.50 13.19
N TYR A 101 11.68 -22.39 12.86
CA TYR A 101 12.90 -22.35 12.06
C TYR A 101 13.91 -21.35 12.66
N PRO A 102 14.56 -21.66 13.79
CA PRO A 102 15.44 -20.72 14.50
C PRO A 102 16.60 -20.22 13.64
N LYS A 103 17.28 -21.12 12.92
CA LYS A 103 18.38 -20.75 12.00
C LYS A 103 17.92 -19.84 10.86
N SER A 104 16.73 -20.11 10.30
CA SER A 104 16.14 -19.25 9.26
C SER A 104 15.83 -17.85 9.79
N ALA A 105 15.36 -17.74 11.03
CA ALA A 105 15.10 -16.45 11.66
C ALA A 105 16.38 -15.63 11.90
N GLU A 106 17.48 -16.30 12.28
CA GLU A 106 18.80 -15.67 12.42
C GLU A 106 19.29 -15.12 11.08
N ILE A 107 19.33 -15.97 10.03
CA ILE A 107 19.78 -15.57 8.69
C ILE A 107 18.88 -14.47 8.12
N PHE A 108 17.57 -14.55 8.35
CA PHE A 108 16.65 -13.49 7.96
C PHE A 108 16.96 -12.16 8.65
N ARG A 109 17.25 -12.18 9.96
CA ARG A 109 17.59 -10.96 10.71
C ARG A 109 18.91 -10.36 10.23
N GLU A 110 19.92 -11.18 9.96
CA GLU A 110 21.18 -10.72 9.37
C GLU A 110 20.97 -10.05 8.01
N PHE A 111 20.25 -10.73 7.11
CA PHE A 111 19.96 -10.19 5.80
C PHE A 111 19.10 -8.91 5.89
N TRP A 112 18.12 -8.88 6.80
CA TRP A 112 17.33 -7.68 7.05
C TRP A 112 18.21 -6.50 7.47
N ALA A 113 19.19 -6.71 8.35
CA ALA A 113 20.14 -5.67 8.74
C ALA A 113 20.96 -5.14 7.54
N GLU A 114 21.38 -6.02 6.63
CA GLU A 114 22.05 -5.61 5.38
C GLU A 114 21.14 -4.79 4.47
N LEU A 115 19.86 -5.15 4.36
CA LEU A 115 18.87 -4.36 3.62
C LEU A 115 18.66 -2.99 4.27
N MET A 116 18.62 -2.92 5.60
CA MET A 116 18.50 -1.65 6.33
C MET A 116 19.72 -0.74 6.14
N GLN A 117 20.93 -1.31 6.06
CA GLN A 117 22.12 -0.55 5.70
C GLN A 117 22.06 -0.02 4.26
N ALA A 118 21.45 -0.77 3.33
CA ALA A 118 21.32 -0.36 1.93
C ALA A 118 20.21 0.68 1.70
N ALA A 119 19.06 0.53 2.37
CA ALA A 119 17.87 1.37 2.20
C ALA A 119 17.79 2.56 3.17
N GLY A 120 18.56 2.52 4.26
CA GLY A 120 18.39 3.37 5.43
C GLY A 120 17.36 2.80 6.40
N ASP A 121 17.68 2.79 7.70
CA ASP A 121 16.81 2.24 8.74
C ASP A 121 15.87 3.31 9.33
N LEU A 122 14.81 3.63 8.59
CA LEU A 122 13.79 4.59 9.01
C LEU A 122 12.40 3.91 8.99
N PRO A 123 12.02 3.21 10.09
CA PRO A 123 10.72 2.54 10.18
C PRO A 123 9.58 3.54 9.99
N GLY A 124 8.58 3.15 9.20
CA GLY A 124 7.46 4.01 8.79
C GLY A 124 7.78 4.90 7.60
N GLN A 125 9.04 5.00 7.19
CA GLN A 125 9.49 5.79 6.04
C GLN A 125 10.10 4.91 4.95
N THR A 126 11.30 4.36 5.16
CA THR A 126 11.99 3.50 4.16
C THR A 126 11.52 2.05 4.21
N TRP A 127 10.87 1.65 5.30
CA TRP A 127 10.28 0.33 5.46
C TRP A 127 9.12 0.33 6.45
N GLU A 128 8.28 -0.70 6.43
CA GLU A 128 7.26 -0.94 7.47
C GLU A 128 6.86 -2.42 7.53
N MET A 129 6.00 -2.77 8.49
CA MET A 129 5.35 -4.07 8.55
C MET A 129 3.99 -4.01 7.85
N ARG A 130 3.73 -4.91 6.91
CA ARG A 130 2.35 -5.16 6.44
C ARG A 130 1.52 -5.71 7.60
N PRO A 131 0.28 -5.24 7.78
CA PRO A 131 -0.55 -5.64 8.90
C PRO A 131 -0.84 -7.14 8.87
N ASN A 132 -1.04 -7.74 10.04
CA ASN A 132 -1.33 -9.17 10.18
C ASN A 132 -2.64 -9.61 9.50
N THR A 133 -3.52 -8.67 9.16
CA THR A 133 -4.75 -8.89 8.39
C THR A 133 -4.52 -8.93 6.88
N ALA A 134 -3.34 -8.53 6.39
CA ALA A 134 -3.00 -8.64 4.98
C ALA A 134 -2.82 -10.11 4.59
N LYS A 135 -3.13 -10.44 3.32
CA LYS A 135 -2.93 -11.79 2.77
C LYS A 135 -1.50 -12.30 2.97
N ASN A 136 -0.51 -11.40 3.01
CA ASN A 136 0.90 -11.70 3.22
C ASN A 136 1.50 -10.65 4.16
N PRO A 137 1.43 -10.89 5.48
CA PRO A 137 2.07 -10.02 6.45
C PRO A 137 3.59 -10.20 6.40
N GLY A 138 4.31 -9.17 6.82
CA GLY A 138 5.77 -9.18 6.81
C GLY A 138 6.37 -7.82 6.47
N PRO A 139 7.69 -7.70 6.57
CA PRO A 139 8.37 -6.45 6.31
C PRO A 139 8.40 -6.12 4.81
N VAL A 140 8.29 -4.83 4.53
CA VAL A 140 8.36 -4.30 3.16
C VAL A 140 9.25 -3.07 3.12
N LEU A 141 10.00 -2.92 2.04
CA LEU A 141 10.73 -1.70 1.72
C LEU A 141 9.82 -0.75 0.92
N LYS A 142 10.01 0.55 1.17
CA LYS A 142 9.27 1.64 0.56
C LYS A 142 10.23 2.62 -0.07
N ILE A 143 9.83 3.15 -1.21
CA ILE A 143 10.57 4.18 -1.94
C ILE A 143 9.66 5.40 -2.11
N PHE A 144 10.24 6.59 -1.99
CA PHE A 144 9.50 7.82 -2.26
C PHE A 144 9.41 8.03 -3.77
N ASN A 145 8.20 8.16 -4.29
CA ASN A 145 7.96 8.48 -5.69
C ASN A 145 7.74 10.00 -5.81
N PRO A 146 8.69 10.75 -6.41
CA PRO A 146 8.58 12.21 -6.51
C PRO A 146 7.44 12.68 -7.40
N ALA A 147 7.05 11.89 -8.42
CA ALA A 147 5.94 12.26 -9.30
C ALA A 147 4.58 12.23 -8.58
N THR A 148 4.40 11.29 -7.65
CA THR A 148 3.13 11.15 -6.90
C THR A 148 3.17 11.71 -5.49
N GLN A 149 4.35 12.15 -5.02
CA GLN A 149 4.63 12.60 -3.65
C GLN A 149 4.20 11.57 -2.59
N LYS A 150 4.36 10.28 -2.89
CA LYS A 150 3.94 9.17 -2.03
C LYS A 150 5.06 8.17 -1.83
N TRP A 151 5.10 7.61 -0.63
CA TRP A 151 5.85 6.39 -0.36
C TRP A 151 5.09 5.20 -0.95
N VAL A 152 5.77 4.40 -1.76
CA VAL A 152 5.20 3.22 -2.40
C VAL A 152 6.04 2.00 -2.07
N TYR A 153 5.39 0.85 -1.91
CA TYR A 153 6.10 -0.41 -1.67
C TYR A 153 6.92 -0.77 -2.90
N CYS A 154 8.20 -1.07 -2.69
CA CYS A 154 9.13 -1.47 -3.75
C CYS A 154 9.51 -2.94 -3.67
N LEU A 155 9.79 -3.44 -2.46
CA LEU A 155 10.24 -4.82 -2.21
C LEU A 155 9.45 -5.41 -1.03
N SER A 156 8.95 -6.63 -1.18
CA SER A 156 8.25 -7.35 -0.12
C SER A 156 9.00 -8.63 0.23
N LEU A 157 9.12 -8.92 1.52
CA LEU A 157 9.76 -10.14 2.02
C LEU A 157 8.71 -11.05 2.66
N LEU A 158 8.60 -12.26 2.14
CA LEU A 158 7.74 -13.31 2.65
C LEU A 158 8.66 -14.37 3.26
N ALA A 159 8.91 -14.25 4.55
CA ALA A 159 9.79 -15.14 5.29
C ALA A 159 9.01 -16.26 5.99
N GLY A 160 9.52 -17.49 5.88
CA GLY A 160 8.99 -18.68 6.53
C GLY A 160 10.07 -19.77 6.55
N TRP A 161 9.76 -20.96 6.05
CA TRP A 161 10.77 -22.00 5.84
C TRP A 161 11.85 -21.59 4.81
N GLY A 162 11.43 -20.89 3.75
CA GLY A 162 12.29 -20.18 2.81
C GLY A 162 12.04 -18.68 2.86
N LEU A 163 12.74 -17.93 2.02
CA LEU A 163 12.53 -16.50 1.82
C LEU A 163 12.06 -16.26 0.40
N ARG A 164 10.86 -15.72 0.22
CA ARG A 164 10.44 -15.19 -1.07
C ARG A 164 10.56 -13.68 -1.05
N MET A 165 11.27 -13.13 -2.03
CA MET A 165 11.38 -11.69 -2.24
C MET A 165 10.63 -11.31 -3.50
N GLU A 166 9.76 -10.31 -3.42
CA GLU A 166 9.06 -9.77 -4.58
C GLU A 166 9.37 -8.29 -4.75
N ILE A 167 9.84 -7.90 -5.92
CA ILE A 167 10.20 -6.52 -6.28
C ILE A 167 9.32 -6.03 -7.42
N LYS A 168 8.84 -4.78 -7.36
CA LYS A 168 8.13 -4.21 -8.50
C LYS A 168 9.10 -3.89 -9.64
N LYS A 169 8.72 -4.25 -10.87
CA LYS A 169 9.59 -4.18 -12.06
C LYS A 169 10.14 -2.77 -12.30
N GLU A 170 9.32 -1.74 -12.05
CA GLU A 170 9.71 -0.34 -12.26
C GLU A 170 10.85 0.14 -11.35
N PHE A 171 11.12 -0.57 -10.25
CA PHE A 171 12.22 -0.24 -9.36
C PHE A 171 13.43 -1.15 -9.55
N LEU A 172 13.36 -2.18 -10.38
CA LEU A 172 14.49 -3.09 -10.55
C LEU A 172 15.57 -2.42 -11.41
N PRO A 173 16.83 -2.34 -10.93
CA PRO A 173 17.92 -1.80 -11.74
C PRO A 173 18.13 -2.64 -13.02
N PRO A 174 18.43 -2.02 -14.17
CA PRO A 174 18.76 -2.76 -15.39
C PRO A 174 19.93 -3.72 -15.15
N GLY A 175 19.79 -4.96 -15.58
CA GLY A 175 20.78 -6.02 -15.39
C GLY A 175 20.60 -6.84 -14.11
N ALA A 176 19.72 -6.43 -13.19
CA ALA A 176 19.40 -7.18 -11.97
C ALA A 176 18.27 -8.22 -12.16
N GLU A 177 17.70 -8.32 -13.36
CA GLU A 177 16.67 -9.31 -13.74
C GLU A 177 17.01 -10.75 -13.36
N PRO A 178 18.26 -11.24 -13.54
CA PRO A 178 18.61 -12.62 -13.18
C PRO A 178 18.51 -12.91 -11.68
N LEU A 179 18.58 -11.88 -10.81
CA LEU A 179 18.37 -12.05 -9.38
C LEU A 179 16.92 -12.38 -9.03
N PHE A 180 15.97 -12.00 -9.90
CA PHE A 180 14.54 -12.22 -9.71
C PHE A 180 13.97 -12.97 -10.93
N PRO A 181 14.26 -14.27 -11.08
CA PRO A 181 13.94 -15.02 -12.29
C PRO A 181 12.43 -15.26 -12.48
N ILE A 182 11.62 -15.18 -11.42
CA ILE A 182 10.19 -15.43 -11.50
C ILE A 182 9.51 -14.17 -12.02
N ASP A 183 8.98 -14.24 -13.25
CA ASP A 183 8.23 -13.16 -13.85
C ASP A 183 6.74 -13.20 -13.44
N HIS A 184 6.08 -12.04 -13.45
CA HIS A 184 4.66 -11.86 -13.12
C HIS A 184 4.25 -12.43 -11.75
N ALA A 185 5.03 -12.10 -10.71
CA ALA A 185 4.77 -12.58 -9.36
C ALA A 185 3.38 -12.17 -8.82
N MET A 186 2.85 -12.99 -7.89
CA MET A 186 1.45 -12.98 -7.45
C MET A 186 0.91 -11.64 -6.92
N PHE A 187 1.75 -10.68 -6.55
CA PHE A 187 1.29 -9.33 -6.14
C PHE A 187 1.19 -8.31 -7.28
N GLY A 188 1.26 -8.76 -8.54
CA GLY A 188 0.53 -8.16 -9.66
C GLY A 188 1.28 -7.17 -10.54
N SER A 189 2.60 -7.02 -10.41
CA SER A 189 3.41 -6.18 -11.34
C SER A 189 4.93 -6.40 -11.25
N GLY A 190 5.37 -7.35 -10.43
CA GLY A 190 6.77 -7.49 -10.04
C GLY A 190 7.48 -8.73 -10.59
N ARG A 191 8.77 -8.83 -10.25
CA ARG A 191 9.59 -10.04 -10.35
C ARG A 191 9.81 -10.61 -8.95
N ALA A 192 10.09 -11.90 -8.86
CA ALA A 192 10.34 -12.55 -7.59
C ALA A 192 11.51 -13.54 -7.65
N VAL A 193 11.98 -13.89 -6.46
CA VAL A 193 12.92 -14.98 -6.22
C VAL A 193 12.48 -15.76 -4.99
N GLU A 194 12.73 -17.06 -5.01
CA GLU A 194 12.58 -17.95 -3.86
C GLU A 194 13.97 -18.41 -3.44
N LEU A 195 14.30 -18.15 -2.18
CA LEU A 195 15.61 -18.37 -1.59
C LEU A 195 15.49 -19.38 -0.47
N ILE A 196 16.46 -20.28 -0.39
CA ILE A 196 16.57 -21.27 0.67
C ILE A 196 17.58 -20.74 1.68
N TYR A 197 17.16 -20.51 2.92
CA TYR A 197 18.03 -19.95 3.96
C TYR A 197 19.33 -20.72 4.17
N ARG A 198 19.29 -22.06 4.05
CA ARG A 198 20.48 -22.92 4.15
C ARG A 198 21.60 -22.52 3.19
N ASP A 199 21.23 -22.08 1.99
CA ASP A 199 22.16 -21.77 0.90
C ASP A 199 22.35 -20.23 0.76
N PHE A 200 21.79 -19.44 1.69
CA PHE A 200 21.78 -17.98 1.67
C PHE A 200 22.94 -17.39 2.48
N THR A 201 24.16 -17.74 2.07
CA THR A 201 25.42 -17.27 2.67
C THR A 201 25.64 -15.76 2.43
N PRO A 202 26.56 -15.11 3.15
CA PRO A 202 26.94 -13.71 2.93
C PRO A 202 27.24 -13.37 1.46
N GLU A 203 27.91 -14.27 0.75
CA GLU A 203 28.27 -14.11 -0.67
C GLU A 203 27.03 -14.17 -1.56
N ASN A 204 26.10 -15.07 -1.26
CA ASN A 204 24.87 -15.25 -2.03
C ASN A 204 23.82 -14.17 -1.75
N ARG A 205 23.83 -13.57 -0.56
CA ARG A 205 22.90 -12.49 -0.19
C ARG A 205 23.38 -11.10 -0.64
N LYS A 206 24.71 -10.91 -0.79
CA LYS A 206 25.32 -9.64 -1.21
C LYS A 206 24.70 -9.05 -2.49
N PRO A 207 24.48 -9.80 -3.60
CA PRO A 207 23.88 -9.24 -4.80
C PRO A 207 22.50 -8.61 -4.57
N TYR A 208 21.71 -9.14 -3.64
CA TYR A 208 20.39 -8.60 -3.31
C TYR A 208 20.50 -7.30 -2.51
N ALA A 209 21.42 -7.22 -1.56
CA ALA A 209 21.70 -5.98 -0.82
C ALA A 209 22.28 -4.90 -1.75
N ASP A 210 23.17 -5.28 -2.68
CA ASP A 210 23.74 -4.39 -3.70
C ASP A 210 22.65 -3.88 -4.67
N CYS A 211 21.72 -4.75 -5.07
CA CYS A 211 20.54 -4.36 -5.84
C CYS A 211 19.71 -3.31 -5.09
N VAL A 212 19.38 -3.54 -3.81
CA VAL A 212 18.64 -2.57 -3.00
C VAL A 212 19.40 -1.25 -2.87
N ARG A 213 20.72 -1.29 -2.69
CA ARG A 213 21.54 -0.07 -2.63
C ARG A 213 21.45 0.73 -3.92
N ALA A 214 21.49 0.06 -5.08
CA ALA A 214 21.34 0.72 -6.38
C ALA A 214 19.97 1.41 -6.54
N ILE A 215 18.90 0.77 -6.04
CA ILE A 215 17.54 1.33 -6.06
C ILE A 215 17.47 2.64 -5.28
N TYR A 216 17.96 2.63 -4.03
CA TYR A 216 17.89 3.80 -3.16
C TYR A 216 18.86 4.91 -3.60
N ALA A 217 20.03 4.56 -4.15
CA ALA A 217 20.94 5.52 -4.76
C ALA A 217 20.29 6.22 -5.96
N ARG A 218 19.58 5.47 -6.83
CA ARG A 218 18.85 6.05 -7.96
C ARG A 218 17.72 6.97 -7.49
N ALA A 219 16.92 6.54 -6.52
CA ALA A 219 15.86 7.38 -5.97
C ALA A 219 16.39 8.67 -5.30
N ALA A 220 17.55 8.61 -4.64
CA ALA A 220 18.18 9.82 -4.11
C ALA A 220 18.58 10.80 -5.21
N GLN A 221 19.09 10.30 -6.35
CA GLN A 221 19.41 11.13 -7.53
C GLN A 221 18.16 11.74 -8.15
N ASP A 222 17.11 10.95 -8.35
CA ASP A 222 15.83 11.42 -8.93
C ASP A 222 15.17 12.48 -8.02
N ASN A 223 15.28 12.34 -6.69
CA ASN A 223 14.78 13.35 -5.75
C ASN A 223 15.60 14.64 -5.75
N ALA A 224 16.92 14.57 -6.01
CA ALA A 224 17.79 15.74 -6.07
C ALA A 224 17.61 16.54 -7.37
N GLN A 225 17.23 15.88 -8.46
CA GLN A 225 17.03 16.51 -9.77
C GLN A 225 15.64 17.14 -9.94
N GLY A 226 14.71 16.90 -8.99
CA GLY A 226 13.33 17.35 -9.09
C GLY A 226 12.55 16.57 -10.17
N PRO A 227 11.23 16.79 -10.29
CA PRO A 227 10.44 16.13 -11.33
C PRO A 227 10.95 16.57 -12.71
N VAL A 228 11.61 15.66 -13.44
CA VAL A 228 11.85 15.82 -14.86
C VAL A 228 10.48 15.76 -15.53
N GLY A 229 10.00 16.91 -15.99
CA GLY A 229 8.70 17.04 -16.64
C GLY A 229 8.60 16.16 -17.90
N PRO A 230 7.37 15.83 -18.33
CA PRO A 230 7.14 15.16 -19.62
C PRO A 230 7.68 15.97 -20.80
#